data_AF-A0A838TRQ1-F1
#
_entry.id   AF-A0A838TRQ1-F1
#
_cell.length_a   1.000
_cell.length_b   1.000
_cell.length_c   1.000
_cell.angle_alpha   90.00
_cell.angle_beta   90.00
_cell.angle_gamma   90.00
#
_symmetry.space_group_name_H-M   'P 1'
#
loop_
_entity.id
_entity.type
_entity.pdbx_description
1 polymer ?
#
loop_
_entity_poly.entity_id
_entity_poly.type
_entity_poly.pdbx_seq_one_letter_code
_entity_poly.pdbx_strand_id
1 'polypeptide(L)' 'KGMKIIPWTVNTKEEIERIKSLGVDGIITDYPDLF' A
#
# COMPACT_ATOMS: atom_id res chain seq x y z
N LYS A 1 -11.82 -15.13 -11.09
CA LYS A 1 -12.18 -13.99 -10.20
C LYS A 1 -10.87 -13.39 -9.69
N GLY A 2 -10.57 -12.14 -10.03
CA GLY A 2 -9.39 -11.43 -9.53
C GLY A 2 -9.68 -10.86 -8.14
N MET A 3 -8.84 -11.20 -7.15
CA MET A 3 -8.96 -10.67 -5.80
C MET A 3 -8.06 -9.43 -5.69
N LYS A 4 -8.62 -8.31 -5.25
CA LYS A 4 -7.83 -7.10 -5.01
C LYS A 4 -7.02 -7.26 -3.74
N ILE A 5 -5.74 -6.94 -3.79
CA ILE A 5 -4.84 -6.97 -2.64
C ILE A 5 -4.65 -5.53 -2.14
N ILE A 6 -5.18 -5.24 -0.95
CA ILE A 6 -5.12 -3.93 -0.32
C ILE A 6 -4.65 -4.11 1.14
N PRO A 7 -3.34 -4.03 1.43
CA PRO A 7 -2.82 -4.11 2.78
C PRO A 7 -3.18 -2.88 3.64
N TRP A 8 -3.40 -3.14 4.93
CA TRP A 8 -3.63 -2.16 5.99
C TRP A 8 -2.74 -2.51 7.19
N THR A 9 -2.17 -1.57 7.97
CA THR A 9 -2.03 -0.12 7.73
C THR A 9 -0.55 0.19 7.50
N VAL A 10 -0.21 0.80 6.36
CA VAL A 10 1.19 1.07 5.99
C VAL A 10 1.52 2.54 6.26
N ASN A 11 2.37 2.82 7.25
CA ASN A 11 2.59 4.18 7.75
C ASN A 11 4.00 4.72 7.46
N THR A 12 4.81 4.01 6.68
CA THR A 12 6.16 4.46 6.31
C THR A 12 6.34 4.49 4.79
N LYS A 13 7.08 5.48 4.28
CA LYS A 13 7.32 5.65 2.84
C LYS A 13 8.08 4.47 2.22
N GLU A 14 9.05 3.91 2.95
CA GLU A 14 9.83 2.75 2.52
C GLU A 14 8.94 1.52 2.33
N GLU A 15 7.98 1.31 3.22
CA GLU A 15 7.08 0.18 3.17
C GLU A 15 5.99 0.36 2.11
N ILE A 16 5.53 1.60 1.88
CA ILE A 16 4.66 1.96 0.75
C ILE A 16 5.36 1.60 -0.57
N GLU A 17 6.60 2.05 -0.79
CA GLU A 17 7.34 1.78 -2.03
C GLU A 17 7.61 0.28 -2.22
N ARG A 18 7.98 -0.43 -1.15
CA ARG A 18 8.16 -1.88 -1.17
C ARG A 18 6.87 -2.59 -1.57
N ILE A 19 5.75 -2.27 -0.93
CA ILE A 19 4.47 -2.94 -1.18
C ILE A 19 3.92 -2.57 -2.56
N LYS A 20 4.11 -1.33 -3.01
CA LYS A 20 3.78 -0.88 -4.36
C LYS A 20 4.54 -1.68 -5.43
N SER A 21 5.81 -2.01 -5.18
CA SER A 21 6.60 -2.88 -6.07
C SER A 21 6.08 -4.32 -6.18
N LEU A 22 5.28 -4.78 -5.20
CA LEU A 22 4.65 -6.11 -5.21
C LEU A 22 3.37 -6.16 -6.05
N GLY A 23 2.93 -5.03 -6.63
CA GLY A 23 1.75 -4.98 -7.49
C GLY A 23 0.42 -5.04 -6.75
N VAL A 24 0.35 -4.42 -5.55
CA VAL A 24 -0.91 -4.27 -4.83
C VAL A 24 -1.87 -3.34 -5.57
N ASP A 25 -3.18 -3.55 -5.37
CA ASP A 25 -4.24 -2.73 -5.97
C ASP A 25 -4.50 -1.42 -5.20
N GLY A 26 -3.97 -1.29 -3.99
CA GLY A 26 -4.10 -0.12 -3.15
C GLY A 26 -3.40 -0.31 -1.81
N ILE A 27 -3.30 0.76 -1.03
CA ILE A 27 -2.69 0.75 0.31
C ILE A 27 -3.59 1.58 1.23
N ILE A 28 -3.88 1.05 2.42
CA ILE A 28 -4.57 1.80 3.48
C ILE A 28 -3.49 2.35 4.42
N THR A 29 -3.48 3.66 4.62
CA THR A 29 -2.51 4.38 5.46
C THR A 29 -3.22 5.44 6.29
N ASP A 30 -2.65 5.75 7.45
CA ASP A 30 -3.05 6.93 8.24
C ASP A 30 -2.39 8.22 7.72
N TYR A 31 -1.39 8.11 6.85
CA TYR A 31 -0.59 9.21 6.30
C TYR A 31 -0.71 9.29 4.76
N PRO A 32 -1.86 9.74 4.23
CA PRO A 32 -2.07 9.84 2.78
C PRO A 32 -1.15 10.87 2.10
N ASP A 33 -0.47 11.72 2.87
CA ASP A 33 0.52 12.71 2.42
C ASP A 33 1.87 12.10 2.00
N LEU A 34 2.12 10.82 2.29
CA LEU A 34 3.34 10.12 1.88
C LEU A 34 3.37 9.66 0.42
N PHE A 35 2.28 9.89 -0.35
CA PHE A 35 2.12 9.49 -1.75
C PHE A 35 2.58 10.52 -2.78
#